data_AF-A0A522X936-F1
#
_entry.id   AF-A0A522X936-F1
#
_cell.length_a   1.000
_cell.length_b   1.000
_cell.length_c   1.000
_cell.angle_alpha   90.00
_cell.angle_beta   90.00
_cell.angle_gamma   90.00
#
_symmetry.space_group_name_H-M   'P 1'
#
loop_
_entity.id
_entity.type
_entity.pdbx_description
1 polymer ?
#
loop_
_entity_poly.entity_id
_entity_poly.type
_entity_poly.pdbx_seq_one_letter_code
_entity_poly.pdbx_strand_id
1 'polypeptide(L)'
;MISRVLKSVFGSRNDRLIKQYRATVQTINKLEADIAKLSDEELRGKTDSFRQRFAQGETLDALLPEAFAVVREAGTRALGMRHYDVQLIGGMVLHYGKIAEMRTGEGKTLMATLPVYLNAISGKGVHVVTVNDYLASRDAEWMGKLYRFLGLSVGVILSQMPSGDKQAAYAADVTY
;
A
#
# COMPACT_ATOMS: atom_id res chain seq x y z
N MET A 1 -9.77 -29.99 -25.95
CA MET A 1 -9.87 -28.83 -26.87
C MET A 1 -10.94 -27.83 -26.46
N ILE A 2 -12.13 -28.27 -26.03
CA ILE A 2 -13.24 -27.40 -25.57
C ILE A 2 -12.83 -26.43 -24.43
N SER A 3 -12.00 -26.88 -23.49
CA SER A 3 -11.51 -26.05 -22.37
C SER A 3 -10.54 -24.92 -22.76
N ARG A 4 -9.81 -25.04 -23.88
CA ARG A 4 -8.94 -23.97 -24.41
C ARG A 4 -9.76 -22.87 -25.09
N VAL A 5 -10.80 -23.26 -25.83
CA VAL A 5 -11.72 -22.35 -26.51
C VAL A 5 -12.60 -21.59 -25.50
N LEU A 6 -13.10 -22.27 -24.45
CA LEU A 6 -13.84 -21.59 -23.39
C LEU A 6 -12.98 -20.60 -22.58
N LYS A 7 -11.70 -20.91 -22.33
CA LYS A 7 -10.76 -19.96 -21.70
C LYS A 7 -10.42 -18.77 -22.61
N SER A 8 -10.30 -18.96 -23.93
CA SER A 8 -10.02 -17.85 -24.84
C SER A 8 -11.21 -16.90 -25.00
N VAL A 9 -12.44 -17.38 -24.79
CA VAL A 9 -13.67 -16.57 -24.89
C VAL A 9 -14.04 -15.87 -23.58
N PHE A 10 -13.87 -16.53 -22.42
CA PHE A 10 -14.27 -15.97 -21.11
C PHE A 10 -13.11 -15.45 -20.24
N GLY A 11 -11.87 -15.66 -20.66
CA GLY A 11 -10.68 -15.38 -19.88
C GLY A 11 -10.51 -16.32 -18.67
N SER A 12 -9.33 -16.29 -18.06
CA SER A 12 -9.08 -16.96 -16.79
C SER A 12 -9.72 -16.21 -15.62
N ARG A 13 -9.75 -16.83 -14.44
CA ARG A 13 -10.09 -16.14 -13.18
C ARG A 13 -9.18 -14.94 -12.95
N ASN A 14 -7.89 -15.07 -13.27
CA ASN A 14 -6.92 -13.99 -13.10
C ASN A 14 -7.18 -12.85 -14.08
N ASP A 15 -7.53 -13.14 -15.34
CA ASP A 15 -7.88 -12.10 -16.32
C ASP A 15 -9.08 -11.26 -15.86
N ARG A 16 -10.07 -11.90 -15.24
CA ARG A 16 -11.24 -11.23 -14.67
C ARG A 16 -10.87 -10.35 -13.47
N LEU A 17 -10.03 -10.83 -12.55
CA LEU A 17 -9.54 -10.04 -11.42
C LEU A 17 -8.71 -8.85 -11.89
N ILE A 18 -7.79 -9.05 -12.83
CA ILE A 18 -6.97 -7.96 -13.39
C ILE A 18 -7.85 -6.94 -14.11
N LYS A 19 -8.91 -7.37 -14.82
CA LYS A 19 -9.88 -6.45 -15.43
C LYS A 19 -10.61 -5.61 -14.37
N GLN A 20 -11.01 -6.20 -13.24
CA GLN A 20 -11.61 -5.46 -12.13
C GLN A 20 -10.63 -4.44 -11.54
N TYR A 21 -9.40 -4.85 -11.26
CA TYR A 21 -8.38 -3.95 -10.72
C TYR A 21 -8.04 -2.81 -11.69
N ARG A 22 -8.04 -3.06 -13.01
CA ARG A 22 -7.87 -1.98 -14.01
C ARG A 22 -8.98 -0.94 -13.95
N ALA A 23 -10.22 -1.33 -13.65
CA ALA A 23 -11.30 -0.38 -13.44
C ALA A 23 -11.03 0.48 -12.19
N THR A 24 -10.57 -0.12 -11.10
CA THR A 24 -10.15 0.61 -9.89
C THR A 24 -8.96 1.55 -10.16
N VAL A 25 -7.97 1.12 -10.96
CA VAL A 25 -6.87 2.00 -11.40
C VAL A 25 -7.38 3.24 -12.12
N GLN A 26 -8.39 3.10 -12.99
CA GLN A 26 -8.99 4.27 -13.64
C GLN A 26 -9.62 5.23 -12.64
N THR A 27 -10.28 4.72 -11.59
CA THR A 27 -10.80 5.55 -10.50
C THR A 27 -9.67 6.26 -9.75
N ILE A 28 -8.59 5.55 -9.39
CA ILE A 28 -7.42 6.14 -8.72
C ILE A 28 -6.80 7.25 -9.59
N ASN A 29 -6.59 6.99 -10.88
CA ASN A 29 -6.00 7.96 -11.81
C ASN A 29 -6.87 9.22 -11.97
N LYS A 30 -8.20 9.11 -11.87
CA LYS A 30 -9.09 10.28 -11.92
C LYS A 30 -8.98 11.18 -10.70
N LEU A 31 -8.64 10.61 -9.53
CA LEU A 31 -8.45 11.37 -8.29
C LEU A 31 -7.12 12.13 -8.26
N GLU A 32 -6.16 11.74 -9.09
CA GLU A 32 -4.78 12.26 -9.06
C GLU A 32 -4.71 13.78 -9.19
N ALA A 33 -5.49 14.37 -10.11
CA ALA A 33 -5.47 15.81 -10.34
C ALA A 33 -6.00 16.61 -9.13
N ASP A 34 -6.91 16.04 -8.35
CA ASP A 34 -7.45 16.70 -7.16
C ASP A 34 -6.57 16.47 -5.93
N ILE A 35 -6.01 15.26 -5.79
CA ILE A 35 -5.04 14.96 -4.72
C ILE A 35 -3.75 15.77 -4.90
N ALA A 36 -3.27 15.98 -6.13
CA ALA A 36 -2.07 16.78 -6.40
C ALA A 36 -2.23 18.26 -6.02
N LYS A 37 -3.45 18.78 -5.93
CA LYS A 37 -3.72 20.17 -5.52
C LYS A 37 -3.64 20.37 -4.00
N LEU A 38 -3.71 19.29 -3.21
CA LEU A 38 -3.66 19.37 -1.76
C LEU A 38 -2.29 19.88 -1.30
N SER A 39 -2.26 20.67 -0.23
CA SER A 39 -1.02 20.96 0.50
C SER A 39 -0.48 19.70 1.17
N ASP A 40 0.76 19.75 1.66
CA ASP A 40 1.34 18.61 2.40
C ASP A 40 0.55 18.34 3.70
N GLU A 41 0.07 19.39 4.37
CA GLU A 41 -0.78 19.30 5.56
C GLU A 41 -2.15 18.68 5.24
N GLU A 42 -2.79 19.11 4.14
CA GLU A 42 -4.06 18.55 3.70
C GLU A 42 -3.94 17.08 3.30
N LEU A 43 -2.85 16.75 2.59
CA LEU A 43 -2.54 15.39 2.17
C LEU A 43 -2.26 14.48 3.36
N ARG A 44 -1.53 14.96 4.37
CA ARG A 44 -1.34 14.27 5.65
C ARG A 44 -2.66 14.10 6.40
N GLY A 45 -3.50 15.14 6.43
CA GLY A 45 -4.81 15.13 7.10
C GLY A 45 -5.80 14.11 6.52
N LYS A 46 -5.56 13.59 5.30
CA LYS A 46 -6.34 12.46 4.76
C LYS A 46 -6.26 11.22 5.64
N THR A 47 -5.13 10.97 6.30
CA THR A 47 -4.98 9.81 7.21
C THR A 47 -5.99 9.86 8.36
N ASP A 48 -6.18 11.03 8.98
CA ASP A 48 -7.14 11.20 10.08
C ASP A 48 -8.57 11.05 9.58
N SER A 49 -8.88 11.62 8.41
CA SER A 49 -10.18 11.47 7.73
C SER A 49 -10.49 9.99 7.44
N PHE A 50 -9.52 9.23 6.93
CA PHE A 50 -9.71 7.80 6.66
C PHE A 50 -9.90 6.98 7.94
N ARG A 51 -9.12 7.25 8.99
CA ARG A 51 -9.30 6.60 10.31
C ARG A 51 -10.69 6.87 10.88
N GLN A 52 -11.17 8.11 10.76
CA GLN A 52 -12.51 8.49 11.20
C GLN A 52 -13.60 7.77 10.40
N ARG A 53 -13.51 7.75 9.06
CA ARG A 53 -14.46 7.06 8.18
C ARG A 53 -14.49 5.55 8.42
N PHE A 54 -13.32 4.94 8.64
CA PHE A 54 -13.21 3.54 9.00
C PHE A 54 -13.88 3.26 10.36
N ALA A 55 -13.65 4.11 11.37
CA ALA A 55 -14.31 4.00 12.67
C ALA A 55 -15.84 4.16 12.59
N GLN A 56 -16.34 4.89 11.58
CA GLN A 56 -17.77 5.03 11.28
C GLN A 56 -18.37 3.87 10.48
N GLY A 57 -17.55 2.86 10.11
CA GLY A 57 -18.01 1.64 9.47
C GLY A 57 -17.74 1.54 7.97
N GLU A 58 -17.08 2.53 7.36
CA GLU A 58 -16.61 2.39 5.98
C GLU A 58 -15.52 1.32 5.89
N THR A 59 -15.58 0.46 4.88
CA THR A 59 -14.63 -0.63 4.71
C THR A 59 -13.31 -0.15 4.09
N LEU A 60 -12.22 -0.87 4.33
CA LEU A 60 -10.94 -0.58 3.66
C LEU A 60 -11.06 -0.67 2.13
N ASP A 61 -11.84 -1.62 1.62
CA ASP A 61 -12.13 -1.76 0.18
C ASP A 61 -12.76 -0.49 -0.42
N ALA A 62 -13.64 0.18 0.33
CA ALA A 62 -14.27 1.44 -0.08
C ALA A 62 -13.29 2.61 -0.04
N LEU A 63 -12.41 2.65 0.96
CA LEU A 63 -11.35 3.66 1.08
C LEU A 63 -10.22 3.49 0.05
N LEU A 64 -10.03 2.28 -0.48
CA LEU A 64 -8.87 1.90 -1.29
C LEU A 64 -8.55 2.88 -2.43
N PRO A 65 -9.50 3.31 -3.30
CA PRO A 65 -9.15 4.16 -4.42
C PRO A 65 -8.56 5.51 -3.98
N GLU A 66 -9.16 6.12 -2.95
CA GLU A 66 -8.69 7.41 -2.43
C GLU A 66 -7.38 7.26 -1.65
N ALA A 67 -7.28 6.24 -0.80
CA ALA A 67 -6.05 5.95 -0.04
C ALA A 67 -4.86 5.67 -0.98
N PHE A 68 -5.07 4.92 -2.08
CA PHE A 68 -4.01 4.65 -3.04
C PHE A 68 -3.61 5.90 -3.83
N ALA A 69 -4.54 6.80 -4.13
CA ALA A 69 -4.22 8.09 -4.74
C ALA A 69 -3.37 8.97 -3.81
N VAL A 70 -3.72 9.01 -2.51
CA VAL A 70 -2.95 9.71 -1.47
C VAL A 70 -1.54 9.14 -1.32
N VAL A 71 -1.40 7.82 -1.25
CA VAL A 71 -0.09 7.15 -1.17
C VAL A 71 0.76 7.39 -2.42
N ARG A 72 0.15 7.37 -3.61
CA ARG A 72 0.86 7.69 -4.85
C ARG A 72 1.43 9.10 -4.82
N GLU A 73 0.62 10.09 -4.42
CA GLU A 73 1.07 11.47 -4.33
C GLU A 73 2.16 11.64 -3.26
N ALA A 74 2.00 10.99 -2.10
CA ALA A 74 3.04 10.96 -1.07
C ALA A 74 4.34 10.32 -1.57
N GLY A 75 4.26 9.30 -2.42
CA GLY A 75 5.43 8.71 -3.09
C GLY A 75 6.15 9.72 -3.98
N THR A 76 5.41 10.50 -4.76
CA THR A 76 5.96 11.59 -5.57
C THR A 76 6.65 12.63 -4.69
N ARG A 77 6.00 13.11 -3.63
CA ARG A 77 6.52 14.21 -2.80
C ARG A 77 7.66 13.78 -1.87
N ALA A 78 7.51 12.67 -1.16
CA ALA A 78 8.46 12.24 -0.13
C ALA A 78 9.64 11.44 -0.70
N LEU A 79 9.45 10.75 -1.84
CA LEU A 79 10.44 9.84 -2.42
C LEU A 79 10.87 10.21 -3.84
N GLY A 80 10.20 11.15 -4.51
CA GLY A 80 10.42 11.43 -5.94
C GLY A 80 9.96 10.28 -6.84
N MET A 81 9.08 9.39 -6.35
CA MET A 81 8.68 8.17 -7.07
C MET A 81 7.16 8.06 -7.15
N ARG A 82 6.62 8.24 -8.35
CA ARG A 82 5.19 8.04 -8.64
C ARG A 82 4.91 6.57 -8.96
N HIS A 83 3.92 5.97 -8.29
CA HIS A 83 3.53 4.58 -8.58
C HIS A 83 2.97 4.40 -9.99
N TYR A 84 3.43 3.37 -10.69
CA TYR A 84 2.86 2.91 -11.96
C TYR A 84 1.55 2.15 -11.75
N ASP A 85 0.74 2.05 -12.81
CA ASP A 85 -0.56 1.37 -12.76
C ASP A 85 -0.42 -0.12 -12.44
N VAL A 86 0.65 -0.76 -12.89
CA VAL A 86 0.96 -2.17 -12.53
C VAL A 86 1.28 -2.33 -11.04
N GLN A 87 1.82 -1.29 -10.40
CA GLN A 87 2.08 -1.29 -8.96
C GLN A 87 0.78 -1.09 -8.18
N LEU A 88 -0.15 -0.24 -8.67
CA LEU A 88 -1.49 -0.17 -8.08
C LEU A 88 -2.21 -1.52 -8.11
N ILE A 89 -2.10 -2.25 -9.23
CA ILE A 89 -2.62 -3.62 -9.35
C ILE A 89 -1.94 -4.55 -8.34
N GLY A 90 -0.61 -4.52 -8.23
CA GLY A 90 0.12 -5.30 -7.23
C GLY A 90 -0.34 -5.01 -5.81
N GLY A 91 -0.57 -3.73 -5.48
CA GLY A 91 -1.05 -3.30 -4.17
C GLY A 91 -2.43 -3.85 -3.86
N MET A 92 -3.36 -3.81 -4.82
CA MET A 92 -4.68 -4.42 -4.68
C MET A 92 -4.59 -5.94 -4.49
N VAL A 93 -3.72 -6.62 -5.25
CA VAL A 93 -3.51 -8.07 -5.10
C VAL A 93 -3.08 -8.41 -3.68
N LEU A 94 -2.13 -7.68 -3.10
CA LEU A 94 -1.69 -7.87 -1.72
C LEU A 94 -2.79 -7.55 -0.70
N HIS A 95 -3.50 -6.42 -0.87
CA HIS A 95 -4.61 -6.04 0.01
C HIS A 95 -5.69 -7.13 0.08
N TYR A 96 -6.04 -7.75 -1.06
CA TYR A 96 -6.99 -8.85 -1.10
C TYR A 96 -6.38 -10.22 -0.73
N GLY A 97 -5.28 -10.25 0.02
CA GLY A 97 -4.67 -11.45 0.60
C GLY A 97 -4.10 -12.44 -0.43
N LYS A 98 -3.60 -11.95 -1.57
CA LYS A 98 -3.03 -12.78 -2.64
C LYS A 98 -1.56 -12.47 -2.86
N ILE A 99 -0.89 -13.31 -3.64
CA ILE A 99 0.52 -13.14 -4.00
C ILE A 99 0.61 -12.31 -5.29
N ALA A 100 1.28 -11.16 -5.21
CA ALA A 100 1.58 -10.32 -6.37
C ALA A 100 2.89 -10.78 -7.03
N GLU A 101 2.78 -11.55 -8.12
CA GLU A 101 3.94 -11.89 -8.96
C GLU A 101 4.32 -10.71 -9.84
N MET A 102 5.53 -10.19 -9.63
CA MET A 102 6.09 -9.05 -10.38
C MET A 102 7.55 -9.35 -10.70
N ARG A 103 8.07 -8.85 -11.82
CA ARG A 103 9.49 -9.03 -12.17
C ARG A 103 10.38 -8.18 -11.28
N THR A 104 11.66 -8.54 -11.19
CA THR A 104 12.67 -7.69 -10.56
C THR A 104 12.76 -6.37 -11.34
N GLY A 105 12.84 -5.25 -10.62
CA GLY A 105 12.85 -3.91 -11.22
C GLY A 105 11.47 -3.23 -11.32
N GLU A 106 10.37 -3.97 -11.13
CA GLU A 106 8.99 -3.41 -11.16
C GLU A 106 8.63 -2.60 -9.90
N GLY A 107 9.58 -2.36 -8.99
CA GLY A 107 9.39 -1.56 -7.78
C GLY A 107 8.50 -2.21 -6.71
N LYS A 108 8.75 -3.48 -6.37
CA LYS A 108 7.99 -4.22 -5.33
C LYS A 108 7.95 -3.52 -3.97
N THR A 109 9.07 -2.93 -3.55
CA THR A 109 9.18 -2.21 -2.27
C THR A 109 8.29 -0.97 -2.24
N LEU A 110 8.30 -0.18 -3.32
CA LEU A 110 7.40 0.97 -3.47
C LEU A 110 5.93 0.54 -3.59
N MET A 111 5.65 -0.51 -4.37
CA MET A 111 4.29 -1.05 -4.51
C MET A 111 3.68 -1.46 -3.17
N ALA A 112 4.47 -2.08 -2.29
CA ALA A 112 4.01 -2.55 -0.99
C ALA A 112 3.51 -1.41 -0.08
N THR A 113 3.93 -0.16 -0.30
CA THR A 113 3.46 0.97 0.52
C THR A 113 1.97 1.22 0.40
N LEU A 114 1.37 0.90 -0.76
CA LEU A 114 -0.06 1.08 -1.03
C LEU A 114 -0.94 0.24 -0.07
N PRO A 115 -0.84 -1.10 -0.06
CA PRO A 115 -1.63 -1.93 0.85
C PRO A 115 -1.18 -1.79 2.31
N VAL A 116 0.10 -1.50 2.58
CA VAL A 116 0.57 -1.29 3.96
C VAL A 116 -0.10 -0.08 4.58
N TYR A 117 -0.09 1.07 3.88
CA TYR A 117 -0.78 2.27 4.35
C TYR A 117 -2.28 2.03 4.53
N LEU A 118 -2.94 1.44 3.54
CA LEU A 118 -4.39 1.19 3.60
C LEU A 118 -4.77 0.33 4.80
N ASN A 119 -4.04 -0.76 5.06
CA ASN A 119 -4.37 -1.64 6.19
C ASN A 119 -3.97 -1.03 7.55
N ALA A 120 -2.94 -0.17 7.58
CA ALA A 120 -2.56 0.56 8.79
C ALA A 120 -3.62 1.55 9.27
N ILE A 121 -4.53 2.01 8.39
CA ILE A 121 -5.70 2.84 8.78
C ILE A 121 -6.56 2.14 9.84
N SER A 122 -6.59 0.81 9.87
CA SER A 122 -7.36 0.06 10.87
C SER A 122 -6.83 0.18 12.31
N GLY A 123 -5.61 0.71 12.50
CA GLY A 123 -4.97 0.85 13.81
C GLY A 123 -4.51 -0.45 14.45
N LYS A 124 -4.48 -1.56 13.71
CA LYS A 124 -4.09 -2.90 14.21
C LYS A 124 -2.61 -3.25 13.99
N GLY A 125 -1.85 -2.34 13.40
CA GLY A 125 -0.48 -2.59 12.95
C GLY A 125 -0.41 -3.40 11.64
N VAL A 126 0.68 -3.22 10.89
CA VAL A 126 1.00 -3.99 9.69
C VAL A 126 2.44 -4.49 9.77
N HIS A 127 2.65 -5.79 9.58
CA HIS A 127 3.99 -6.39 9.58
C HIS A 127 4.50 -6.59 8.15
N VAL A 128 5.67 -6.03 7.84
CA VAL A 128 6.32 -6.15 6.52
C VAL A 128 7.58 -7.00 6.64
N VAL A 129 7.45 -8.29 6.34
CA VAL A 129 8.54 -9.25 6.51
C VAL A 129 9.50 -9.22 5.31
N THR A 130 10.80 -9.09 5.60
CA THR A 130 11.87 -9.20 4.61
C THR A 130 12.75 -10.43 4.89
N VAL A 131 13.72 -10.71 4.01
CA VAL A 131 14.58 -11.89 4.15
C VAL A 131 15.74 -11.72 5.14
N ASN A 132 16.05 -10.49 5.57
CA ASN A 132 17.10 -10.20 6.55
C ASN A 132 16.96 -8.81 7.17
N ASP A 133 17.62 -8.61 8.31
CA ASP A 133 17.64 -7.38 9.10
C ASP A 133 18.14 -6.16 8.32
N TYR A 134 19.06 -6.36 7.37
CA TYR A 134 19.54 -5.27 6.51
C TYR A 134 18.42 -4.71 5.63
N LEU A 135 17.65 -5.57 4.96
CA LEU A 135 16.53 -5.15 4.13
C LEU A 135 15.39 -4.58 4.96
N ALA A 136 15.11 -5.14 6.13
CA ALA A 136 14.14 -4.58 7.07
C ALA A 136 14.53 -3.15 7.46
N SER A 137 15.78 -2.94 7.88
CA SER A 137 16.29 -1.60 8.24
C SER A 137 16.24 -0.62 7.08
N ARG A 138 16.75 -1.03 5.91
CA ARG A 138 16.79 -0.19 4.70
C ARG A 138 15.38 0.20 4.27
N ASP A 139 14.44 -0.74 4.23
CA ASP A 139 13.09 -0.48 3.74
C ASP A 139 12.27 0.32 4.76
N ALA A 140 12.45 0.09 6.06
CA ALA A 140 11.86 0.89 7.13
C ALA A 140 12.35 2.34 7.11
N GLU A 141 13.64 2.58 6.83
CA GLU A 141 14.19 3.91 6.69
C GLU A 141 13.67 4.59 5.41
N TRP A 142 13.75 3.88 4.27
CA TRP A 142 13.44 4.44 2.96
C TRP A 142 11.94 4.63 2.74
N MET A 143 11.13 3.56 2.80
CA MET A 143 9.67 3.65 2.63
C MET A 143 9.02 4.34 3.82
N GLY A 144 9.65 4.30 5.01
CA GLY A 144 9.16 5.01 6.17
C GLY A 144 9.10 6.53 6.01
N LYS A 145 9.86 7.12 5.07
CA LYS A 145 9.70 8.55 4.72
C LYS A 145 8.28 8.85 4.24
N LEU A 146 7.72 7.98 3.40
CA LEU A 146 6.35 8.10 2.90
C LEU A 146 5.34 7.92 4.03
N TYR A 147 5.47 6.86 4.84
CA TYR A 147 4.54 6.61 5.95
C TYR A 147 4.54 7.76 6.97
N ARG A 148 5.73 8.23 7.37
CA ARG A 148 5.87 9.36 8.30
C ARG A 148 5.37 10.67 7.71
N PHE A 149 5.55 10.90 6.40
CA PHE A 149 4.95 12.04 5.69
C PHE A 149 3.42 12.03 5.83
N LEU A 150 2.78 10.88 5.64
CA LEU A 150 1.34 10.68 5.85
C LEU A 150 0.92 10.51 7.32
N GLY A 151 1.84 10.64 8.27
CA GLY A 151 1.54 10.63 9.70
C GLY A 151 1.42 9.27 10.37
N LEU A 152 1.85 8.21 9.69
CA LEU A 152 2.01 6.89 10.30
C LEU A 152 3.38 6.76 10.98
N SER A 153 3.39 6.02 12.08
CA SER A 153 4.58 5.57 12.79
C SER A 153 5.18 4.32 12.15
N VAL A 154 6.51 4.17 12.23
CA VAL A 154 7.23 3.03 11.64
C VAL A 154 8.23 2.48 12.65
N GLY A 155 8.11 1.21 12.99
CA GLY A 155 9.06 0.45 13.79
C GLY A 155 9.86 -0.55 12.95
N VAL A 156 10.98 -1.01 13.49
CA VAL A 156 11.78 -2.09 12.89
C VAL A 156 12.21 -3.06 13.99
N ILE A 157 12.12 -4.36 13.72
CA ILE A 157 12.58 -5.43 14.60
C ILE A 157 13.87 -6.01 14.05
N LEU A 158 14.93 -5.94 14.85
CA LEU A 158 16.26 -6.48 14.54
C LEU A 158 16.65 -7.57 15.53
N SER A 159 17.59 -8.40 15.10
CA SER A 159 18.22 -9.42 15.93
C SER A 159 18.84 -8.79 17.18
N GLN A 160 18.69 -9.46 18.32
CA GLN A 160 19.24 -9.02 19.62
C GLN A 160 18.68 -7.69 20.19
N MET A 161 17.57 -7.16 19.67
CA MET A 161 16.91 -6.02 20.32
C MET A 161 16.37 -6.37 21.72
N PRO A 162 16.54 -5.47 22.71
CA PRO A 162 15.89 -5.56 24.01
C PRO A 162 14.36 -5.69 23.90
N SER A 163 13.74 -6.36 24.86
CA SER A 163 12.29 -6.61 24.87
C SER A 163 11.46 -5.31 24.84
N GLY A 164 11.89 -4.27 25.58
CA GLY A 164 11.22 -2.96 25.60
C GLY A 164 11.21 -2.29 24.23
N ASP A 165 12.35 -2.30 23.52
CA ASP A 165 12.46 -1.70 22.19
C ASP A 165 11.61 -2.44 21.16
N LYS A 166 11.51 -3.78 21.29
CA LYS A 166 10.60 -4.59 20.45
C LYS A 166 9.14 -4.22 20.68
N GLN A 167 8.72 -4.06 21.93
CA GLN A 167 7.34 -3.65 22.24
C GLN A 167 7.02 -2.29 21.64
N ALA A 168 7.94 -1.32 21.73
CA ALA A 168 7.78 -0.01 21.10
C ALA A 168 7.68 -0.11 19.57
N ALA A 169 8.49 -0.96 18.93
CA ALA A 169 8.45 -1.17 17.48
C ALA A 169 7.14 -1.86 17.01
N TYR A 170 6.59 -2.80 17.79
CA TYR A 170 5.28 -3.42 17.51
C TYR A 170 4.09 -2.47 17.74
N ALA A 171 4.26 -1.44 18.57
CA ALA A 171 3.22 -0.43 18.79
C ALA A 171 3.10 0.58 17.63
N ALA A 172 4.00 0.51 16.64
CA ALA A 172 3.94 1.34 15.45
C ALA A 172 2.81 0.89 14.50
N ASP A 173 2.35 1.82 13.66
CA ASP A 173 1.36 1.54 12.61
C ASP A 173 1.90 0.54 11.58
N VAL A 174 3.20 0.61 11.30
CA VAL A 174 3.93 -0.30 10.41
C VAL A 174 5.18 -0.82 11.12
N THR A 175 5.37 -2.13 11.14
CA THR A 175 6.55 -2.78 11.71
C THR A 175 7.24 -3.60 10.63
N TYR A 176 8.52 -3.30 10.38
CA TYR A 176 9.40 -4.11 9.53
C TYR A 176 10.16 -5.15 10.34
#